data_AF-X1NL84-F1
#
_entry.id   AF-X1NL84-F1
#
_cell.length_a   1.000
_cell.length_b   1.000
_cell.length_c   1.000
_cell.angle_alpha   90.00
_cell.angle_beta   90.00
_cell.angle_gamma   90.00
#
_symmetry.space_group_name_H-M   'P 1'
#
loop_
_entity.id
_entity.type
_entity.pdbx_description
1 polymer ?
#
loop_
_entity_poly.entity_id
_entity_poly.type
_entity_poly.pdbx_seq_one_letter_code
_entity_poly.pdbx_strand_id
1 'polypeptide(L)'
;MDIGLYQADRLLVCYEIKRPEEIQKIIPRIFTYEKEIDFNKPDRNNQALRKAKYIVKHKPEYFCVVTIGKRYEYQVSFPKGKAFRLTEDMVPWI
;
A
#
# COMPACT_ATOMS: atom_id res chain seq x y z
N MET A 1 6.02 -6.95 1.76
CA MET A 1 5.93 -5.85 2.73
C MET A 1 7.14 -5.93 3.59
N ASP A 2 7.58 -4.81 4.14
CA ASP A 2 8.77 -4.79 4.99
C ASP A 2 8.37 -5.00 6.45
N ILE A 3 7.29 -4.35 6.91
CA ILE A 3 6.73 -4.56 8.25
C ILE A 3 5.19 -4.61 8.17
N GLY A 4 4.57 -5.49 8.95
CA GLY A 4 3.11 -5.54 9.13
C GLY A 4 2.75 -5.38 10.61
N LEU A 5 1.82 -4.48 10.91
CA LEU A 5 1.22 -4.34 12.24
C LEU A 5 -0.10 -5.10 12.27
N TYR A 6 -0.25 -6.00 13.23
CA TYR A 6 -1.41 -6.85 13.38
C TYR A 6 -2.14 -6.57 14.69
N GLN A 7 -3.46 -6.71 14.66
CA GLN A 7 -4.28 -6.79 15.86
C GLN A 7 -5.00 -8.14 15.84
N ALA A 8 -4.64 -9.00 16.80
CA ALA A 8 -4.88 -10.43 16.71
C ALA A 8 -4.39 -10.96 15.33
N ASP A 9 -5.26 -11.60 14.55
CA ASP A 9 -4.91 -12.16 13.24
C ASP A 9 -5.16 -11.21 12.06
N ARG A 10 -5.66 -9.99 12.33
CA ARG A 10 -5.98 -9.01 11.29
C ARG A 10 -4.81 -8.07 11.05
N LEU A 11 -4.35 -8.01 9.80
CA LEU A 11 -3.36 -7.02 9.38
C LEU A 11 -4.01 -5.63 9.39
N LEU A 12 -3.53 -4.76 10.29
CA LEU A 12 -4.01 -3.38 10.40
C LEU A 12 -3.21 -2.46 9.49
N VAL A 13 -1.89 -2.44 9.67
CA VAL A 13 -1.02 -1.48 8.99
C VAL A 13 0.06 -2.19 8.22
N CYS A 14 0.31 -1.68 7.04
CA CYS A 14 1.24 -2.21 6.07
C CYS A 14 2.34 -1.18 5.85
N TYR A 15 3.53 -1.42 6.40
CA TYR A 15 4.69 -0.54 6.24
C TYR A 15 5.60 -1.03 5.12
N GLU A 16 5.94 -0.09 4.25
CA GLU A 16 6.93 -0.24 3.20
C GLU A 16 8.06 0.76 3.43
N ILE A 17 9.28 0.27 3.60
CA ILE A 17 10.47 1.08 3.81
C ILE A 17 11.17 1.24 2.46
N LYS A 18 11.37 2.48 2.03
CA LYS A 18 11.97 2.80 0.73
C LYS A 18 13.01 3.89 0.86
N ARG A 19 13.97 3.88 -0.07
CA ARG A 19 14.89 5.00 -0.21
C ARG A 19 14.17 6.21 -0.83
N PRO A 20 14.60 7.45 -0.54
CA PRO A 20 13.95 8.66 -1.04
C PRO A 20 13.71 8.66 -2.55
N GLU A 21 14.67 8.19 -3.33
CA GLU A 21 14.62 8.13 -4.79
C GLU A 21 13.60 7.13 -5.35
N GLU A 22 13.17 6.15 -4.55
CA GLU A 22 12.20 5.13 -4.96
C GLU A 22 10.75 5.61 -4.74
N ILE A 23 10.52 6.53 -3.79
CA ILE A 23 9.18 6.98 -3.41
C ILE A 23 8.46 7.65 -4.57
N GLN A 24 9.14 8.57 -5.26
CA GLN A 24 8.57 9.33 -6.36
C GLN A 24 8.12 8.42 -7.52
N LYS A 25 8.67 7.20 -7.60
CA LYS A 25 8.30 6.21 -8.60
C LYS A 25 7.21 5.26 -8.10
N ILE A 26 7.25 4.86 -6.83
CA ILE A 26 6.36 3.81 -6.32
C ILE A 26 4.97 4.34 -5.99
N ILE A 27 4.86 5.48 -5.29
CA ILE A 27 3.58 5.98 -4.80
C ILE A 27 2.63 6.31 -5.96
N PRO A 28 3.00 7.15 -6.95
CA PRO A 28 2.10 7.46 -8.06
C PRO A 28 1.69 6.22 -8.86
N ARG A 29 2.60 5.24 -9.00
CA ARG A 29 2.30 3.98 -9.70
C ARG A 29 1.32 3.11 -8.92
N ILE A 30 1.35 3.10 -7.59
CA ILE A 30 0.36 2.36 -6.79
C ILE A 30 -1.04 2.93 -7.03
N PHE A 31 -1.19 4.26 -7.07
CA PHE A 31 -2.49 4.90 -7.34
C PHE A 31 -3.09 4.51 -8.71
N THR A 32 -2.26 4.19 -9.71
CA THR A 32 -2.76 3.71 -11.01
C THR A 32 -3.52 2.38 -10.94
N TYR A 33 -3.31 1.61 -9.87
CA TYR A 33 -3.94 0.31 -9.65
C TYR A 33 -5.21 0.38 -8.79
N GLU A 34 -5.64 1.56 -8.32
CA GLU A 34 -6.88 1.68 -7.55
C GLU A 34 -8.11 1.16 -8.32
N LYS A 35 -8.17 1.45 -9.62
CA LYS A 35 -9.31 1.08 -10.45
C LYS A 35 -9.39 -0.43 -10.64
N GLU A 36 -8.28 -1.05 -11.00
CA GLU A 36 -8.21 -2.46 -11.38
C GLU A 36 -6.80 -3.03 -11.19
N ILE A 37 -6.72 -4.31 -10.82
CA ILE A 37 -5.46 -5.06 -10.71
C ILE A 37 -5.59 -6.36 -11.47
N ASP A 38 -4.64 -6.59 -12.39
CA ASP A 38 -4.42 -7.90 -13.00
C ASP A 38 -3.54 -8.76 -12.09
N PHE A 39 -4.14 -9.79 -11.49
CA PHE A 39 -3.45 -10.74 -10.62
C PHE A 39 -2.52 -11.69 -11.37
N ASN A 40 -2.76 -11.93 -12.65
CA ASN A 40 -1.99 -12.85 -13.47
C ASN A 40 -0.71 -12.21 -14.03
N LYS A 41 -0.67 -10.87 -14.12
CA LYS A 41 0.51 -10.14 -14.59
C LYS A 41 1.72 -10.36 -13.67
N PRO A 42 2.89 -10.77 -14.17
CA PRO A 42 4.09 -10.95 -13.33
C PRO A 42 4.56 -9.62 -12.73
N ASP A 43 4.93 -9.64 -11.45
CA ASP A 43 5.29 -8.42 -10.69
C ASP A 43 6.73 -8.39 -10.16
N ARG A 44 7.58 -9.36 -10.56
CA ARG A 44 8.96 -9.52 -10.05
C ARG A 44 9.82 -8.26 -10.15
N ASN A 45 9.58 -7.43 -11.18
CA ASN A 45 10.26 -6.14 -11.39
C ASN A 45 9.32 -4.94 -11.25
N ASN A 46 8.08 -5.15 -10.82
CA ASN A 46 7.09 -4.11 -10.63
C ASN A 46 6.67 -4.06 -9.15
N GLN A 47 7.44 -3.33 -8.36
CA GLN A 47 7.19 -3.20 -6.93
C GLN A 47 5.78 -2.65 -6.66
N ALA A 48 5.34 -1.62 -7.41
CA ALA A 48 4.02 -1.02 -7.25
C ALA A 48 2.89 -2.03 -7.46
N LEU A 49 2.96 -2.85 -8.52
CA LEU A 49 1.97 -3.91 -8.76
C LEU A 49 1.99 -4.96 -7.64
N ARG A 50 3.17 -5.36 -7.18
CA ARG A 50 3.29 -6.31 -6.07
C ARG A 50 2.64 -5.78 -4.79
N LYS A 51 2.78 -4.48 -4.49
CA LYS A 51 2.11 -3.84 -3.36
C LYS A 51 0.61 -3.74 -3.56
N ALA A 52 0.17 -3.37 -4.76
CA ALA A 52 -1.25 -3.29 -5.10
C ALA A 52 -1.94 -4.65 -4.91
N LYS A 53 -1.35 -5.75 -5.44
CA LYS A 53 -1.83 -7.11 -5.19
C LYS A 53 -1.85 -7.48 -3.71
N TYR A 54 -0.81 -7.09 -2.97
CA TYR A 54 -0.72 -7.36 -1.53
C TYR A 54 -1.84 -6.65 -0.76
N ILE A 55 -2.11 -5.37 -1.05
CA ILE A 55 -3.19 -4.58 -0.46
C ILE A 55 -4.53 -5.27 -0.68
N VAL A 56 -4.82 -5.69 -1.92
CA VAL A 56 -6.09 -6.38 -2.21
C VAL A 56 -6.19 -7.75 -1.55
N LYS A 57 -5.08 -8.50 -1.51
CA LYS A 57 -5.06 -9.85 -0.92
C LYS A 57 -5.26 -9.81 0.59
N HIS A 58 -4.59 -8.88 1.28
CA HIS A 58 -4.53 -8.87 2.74
C HIS A 58 -5.46 -7.84 3.39
N LYS A 59 -6.01 -6.91 2.60
CA LYS A 59 -6.98 -5.90 3.03
C LYS A 59 -6.57 -5.17 4.33
N PRO A 60 -5.36 -4.59 4.39
CA PRO A 60 -4.98 -3.77 5.54
C PRO A 60 -5.90 -2.56 5.67
N GLU A 61 -6.03 -2.00 6.87
CA GLU A 61 -6.74 -0.74 7.09
C GLU A 61 -5.90 0.46 6.64
N TYR A 62 -4.57 0.38 6.81
CA TYR A 62 -3.65 1.45 6.46
C TYR A 62 -2.46 0.92 5.66
N PHE A 63 -2.00 1.73 4.72
CA PHE A 63 -0.77 1.52 3.96
C PHE A 63 0.15 2.72 4.16
N CYS A 64 1.37 2.45 4.61
CA CYS A 64 2.36 3.46 4.94
C CYS A 64 3.63 3.22 4.12
N VAL A 65 4.16 4.29 3.53
CA VAL A 65 5.50 4.30 2.92
C VAL A 65 6.39 5.18 3.75
N VAL A 66 7.49 4.63 4.25
CA VAL A 66 8.46 5.30 5.12
C VAL A 66 9.78 5.46 4.39
N THR A 67 10.37 6.64 4.52
CA THR A 67 11.75 6.94 4.11
C THR A 67 12.44 7.75 5.20
N ILE A 68 13.74 7.95 5.05
CA ILE A 68 14.50 8.84 5.92
C ILE A 68 13.84 10.23 5.90
N GLY A 69 13.41 10.70 7.07
CA GLY A 69 12.85 12.04 7.28
C GLY A 69 11.41 12.25 6.81
N LYS A 70 10.71 11.23 6.28
CA LYS A 70 9.32 11.38 5.83
C LYS A 70 8.51 10.09 5.89
N ARG A 71 7.23 10.24 6.19
CA ARG A 71 6.22 9.19 6.15
C ARG A 71 5.07 9.62 5.24
N TYR A 72 4.55 8.68 4.47
CA TYR A 72 3.36 8.83 3.64
C TYR A 72 2.35 7.82 4.12
N GLU A 73 1.18 8.29 4.56
CA GLU A 73 0.17 7.46 5.21
C GLU A 73 -1.13 7.53 4.45
N TYR A 74 -1.71 6.35 4.27
CA TYR A 74 -2.94 6.20 3.50
C TYR A 74 -3.88 5.24 4.22
N GLN A 75 -5.12 5.67 4.43
CA GLN A 75 -6.21 4.75 4.72
C GLN A 75 -6.56 3.97 3.45
N VAL A 76 -6.81 2.67 3.61
CA VAL A 76 -7.21 1.77 2.54
C VAL A 76 -8.70 1.49 2.65
N SER A 77 -9.42 1.69 1.55
CA SER A 77 -10.83 1.30 1.43
C SER A 77 -11.09 0.49 0.16
N PHE A 78 -12.21 -0.24 0.13
CA PHE A 78 -12.61 -1.12 -0.97
C PHE A 78 -13.99 -0.74 -1.51
N PRO A 79 -14.15 0.44 -2.14
CA PRO A 79 -15.45 0.86 -2.67
C PRO A 79 -15.88 0.01 -3.88
N LYS A 80 -17.19 -0.07 -4.12
CA LYS A 80 -17.76 -0.81 -5.24
C LYS A 80 -17.19 -0.31 -6.58
N GLY A 81 -16.71 -1.23 -7.42
CA GLY A 81 -16.17 -0.92 -8.75
C GLY A 81 -14.70 -0.47 -8.77
N LYS A 82 -13.99 -0.54 -7.65
CA LYS A 82 -12.53 -0.35 -7.57
C LYS A 82 -11.86 -1.59 -6.98
N ALA A 83 -10.57 -1.76 -7.29
CA ALA A 83 -9.74 -2.75 -6.62
C ALA A 83 -9.42 -2.33 -5.18
N PHE A 84 -9.11 -1.04 -4.97
CA PHE A 84 -8.96 -0.39 -3.67
C PHE A 84 -8.96 1.13 -3.86
N ARG A 85 -8.92 1.90 -2.76
CA ARG A 85 -8.69 3.34 -2.76
C ARG A 85 -7.75 3.69 -1.62
N LEU A 86 -6.76 4.53 -1.90
CA LEU A 86 -5.89 5.16 -0.92
C LEU A 86 -6.38 6.57 -0.69
N THR A 87 -6.48 6.98 0.56
CA THR A 87 -6.80 8.36 0.94
C THR A 87 -5.79 8.79 1.97
N GLU A 88 -5.17 9.95 1.77
CA GLU A 88 -4.22 10.51 2.75
C GLU A 88 -4.94 10.64 4.09
N ASP A 89 -4.44 9.91 5.07
CA ASP A 89 -4.98 9.85 6.42
C ASP A 89 -3.89 9.36 7.37
N MET A 90 -3.90 9.86 8.59
CA MET A 90 -2.90 9.50 9.60
C MET A 90 -3.28 8.18 10.26
N VAL A 91 -2.28 7.34 10.55
CA VAL A 91 -2.52 6.15 11.39
C VAL A 91 -2.79 6.64 12.81
N PRO A 92 -4.01 6.45 13.38
CA PRO A 92 -4.46 7.21 14.53
C PRO A 92 -3.90 6.73 15.89
N TRP A 93 -3.01 5.75 15.87
CA TRP A 93 -2.43 5.11 17.06
C TRP A 93 -0.90 5.30 17.17
N ILE A 94 -0.33 6.21 16.38
CA ILE A 94 1.11 6.56 16.38
C ILE A 94 1.30 8.05 16.55
#